data_AF-A0A930P2T7-F1
#
_entry.id   AF-A0A930P2T7-F1
#
_cell.length_a   1.000
_cell.length_b   1.000
_cell.length_c   1.000
_cell.angle_alpha   90.00
_cell.angle_beta   90.00
_cell.angle_gamma   90.00
#
_symmetry.space_group_name_H-M   'P 1'
#
loop_
_entity.id
_entity.type
_entity.pdbx_description
1 polymer ?
#
loop_
_entity_poly.entity_id
_entity_poly.type
_entity_poly.pdbx_seq_one_letter_code
_entity_poly.pdbx_strand_id
1 'polypeptide(L)'
;MENQFYKISKQLIEVFKASTEGKKPTEKYNSIIYVAIDQLEELHISILPDVLEKAQRCVLMIRYSIKPVNFPYDAFKFYYIDEKYQVRDGLRLDGWYFLYGIGAAMYDPLLILSNNNIRCSFPLRKMTLEEAFSNAWHRYKLVRDFSSEEMCKSIIKYIDTSDKNEKLLKENLELKLKNSILESERNQYKDMLDKLSALLKQK
;
A
#
# COMPACT_ATOMS: atom_id res chain seq x y z
N MET A 1 2.25 -30.39 2.34
CA MET A 1 2.10 -30.20 0.88
C MET A 1 2.74 -28.85 0.58
N GLU A 2 3.75 -28.78 -0.29
CA GLU A 2 4.48 -27.52 -0.52
C GLU A 2 3.58 -26.52 -1.26
N ASN A 3 3.51 -25.29 -0.76
CA ASN A 3 2.70 -24.22 -1.33
C ASN A 3 3.12 -23.92 -2.79
N GLN A 4 2.16 -23.88 -3.72
CA GLN A 4 2.43 -23.65 -5.14
C GLN A 4 3.06 -22.28 -5.42
N PHE A 5 2.65 -21.21 -4.71
CA PHE A 5 3.30 -19.90 -4.80
C PHE A 5 4.77 -19.99 -4.39
N TYR A 6 5.07 -20.73 -3.31
CA TYR A 6 6.44 -20.90 -2.85
C TYR A 6 7.31 -21.66 -3.87
N LYS A 7 6.76 -22.72 -4.48
CA LYS A 7 7.44 -23.49 -5.54
C LYS A 7 7.79 -22.61 -6.74
N ILE A 8 6.85 -21.81 -7.22
CA ILE A 8 7.07 -20.87 -8.34
C ILE A 8 8.09 -19.80 -7.95
N SER A 9 8.01 -19.29 -6.71
CA SER A 9 8.93 -18.27 -6.21
C SER A 9 10.38 -18.75 -6.23
N LYS A 10 10.63 -19.99 -5.78
CA LYS A 10 11.97 -20.60 -5.86
C LYS A 10 12.52 -20.60 -7.28
N GLN A 11 11.71 -21.06 -8.25
CA GLN A 11 12.11 -21.11 -9.66
C GLN A 11 12.43 -19.72 -10.21
N LEU A 12 11.62 -18.71 -9.89
CA LEU A 12 11.83 -17.33 -10.35
C LEU A 12 13.11 -16.71 -9.74
N ILE A 13 13.42 -17.02 -8.48
CA ILE A 13 14.65 -16.57 -7.82
C ILE A 13 15.87 -17.22 -8.48
N GLU A 14 15.81 -18.51 -8.79
CA GLU A 14 16.90 -19.23 -9.47
C GLU A 14 17.13 -18.68 -10.88
N VAL A 15 16.07 -18.51 -11.66
CA VAL A 15 16.13 -17.89 -13.00
C VAL A 15 16.73 -16.48 -12.92
N PHE A 16 16.31 -15.69 -11.93
CA PHE A 16 16.87 -14.35 -11.73
C PHE A 16 18.37 -14.42 -11.44
N LYS A 17 18.80 -15.21 -10.45
CA LYS A 17 20.22 -15.37 -10.08
C LYS A 17 21.07 -15.79 -11.29
N ALA A 18 20.62 -16.81 -12.02
CA ALA A 18 21.29 -17.28 -13.24
C ALA A 18 21.37 -16.19 -14.33
N SER A 19 20.33 -15.36 -14.46
CA SER A 19 20.30 -14.27 -15.44
C SER A 19 21.27 -13.12 -15.14
N THR A 20 21.72 -12.99 -13.88
CA THR A 20 22.62 -11.94 -13.41
C THR A 20 24.10 -12.35 -13.34
N GLU A 21 24.38 -13.65 -13.41
CA GLU A 21 25.72 -14.20 -13.28
C GLU A 21 26.61 -13.80 -14.49
N GLY A 22 27.79 -13.22 -14.21
CA GLY A 22 28.79 -12.88 -15.23
C GLY A 22 28.51 -11.66 -16.11
N LYS A 23 27.38 -10.94 -15.93
CA LYS A 23 27.07 -9.73 -16.70
C LYS A 23 27.77 -8.48 -16.13
N LYS A 24 28.10 -7.52 -17.00
CA LYS A 24 28.56 -6.17 -16.64
C LYS A 24 27.49 -5.12 -17.00
N PRO A 25 27.15 -4.16 -16.12
CA PRO A 25 27.57 -4.04 -14.72
C PRO A 25 27.18 -5.28 -13.91
N THR A 26 27.98 -5.65 -12.89
CA THR A 26 27.73 -6.84 -12.09
C THR A 26 26.48 -6.64 -11.24
N GLU A 27 25.40 -7.27 -11.68
CA GLU A 27 24.17 -7.40 -10.92
C GLU A 27 24.37 -8.52 -9.88
N LYS A 28 24.10 -8.25 -8.61
CA LYS A 28 24.20 -9.23 -7.54
C LYS A 28 22.89 -9.30 -6.76
N TYR A 29 22.28 -10.48 -6.75
CA TYR A 29 21.15 -10.77 -5.88
C TYR A 29 21.49 -10.45 -4.41
N ASN A 30 20.61 -9.70 -3.73
CA ASN A 30 20.77 -9.35 -2.33
C ASN A 30 19.75 -10.11 -1.46
N SER A 31 18.46 -9.87 -1.68
CA SER A 31 17.38 -10.38 -0.85
C SER A 31 16.07 -10.48 -1.62
N ILE A 32 15.06 -11.10 -1.00
CA ILE A 32 13.69 -11.14 -1.49
C ILE A 32 12.73 -10.73 -0.38
N ILE A 33 11.67 -10.04 -0.77
CA ILE A 33 10.50 -9.78 0.05
C ILE A 33 9.30 -10.45 -0.64
N TYR A 34 8.58 -11.25 0.13
CA TYR A 34 7.32 -11.88 -0.24
C TYR A 34 6.18 -10.98 0.20
N VAL A 35 5.27 -10.69 -0.72
CA VAL A 35 4.00 -10.04 -0.41
C VAL A 35 2.89 -11.01 -0.79
N ALA A 36 2.19 -11.51 0.23
CA ALA A 36 0.97 -12.27 0.06
C ALA A 36 -0.22 -11.32 0.08
N ILE A 37 -1.11 -11.48 -0.91
CA ILE A 37 -2.41 -10.80 -0.97
C ILE A 37 -3.47 -11.88 -0.73
N ASP A 38 -4.22 -11.76 0.34
CA ASP A 38 -5.26 -12.72 0.68
C ASP A 38 -6.59 -12.45 -0.05
N GLN A 39 -7.62 -13.22 0.31
CA GLN A 39 -8.97 -13.11 -0.26
C GLN A 39 -9.69 -11.81 0.10
N LEU A 40 -9.25 -11.13 1.15
CA LEU A 40 -9.80 -9.85 1.60
C LEU A 40 -9.01 -8.66 1.04
N GLU A 41 -8.07 -8.90 0.13
CA GLU A 41 -7.15 -7.88 -0.41
C GLU A 41 -6.24 -7.26 0.66
N GLU A 42 -5.98 -8.01 1.73
CA GLU A 42 -5.05 -7.62 2.79
C GLU A 42 -3.64 -8.13 2.48
N LEU A 43 -2.66 -7.30 2.85
CA LEU A 43 -1.25 -7.55 2.59
C LEU A 43 -0.57 -8.21 3.78
N HIS A 44 0.18 -9.27 3.50
CA HIS A 44 1.08 -9.90 4.45
C HIS A 44 2.48 -9.88 3.84
N ILE A 45 3.38 -9.06 4.41
CA ILE A 45 4.70 -8.79 3.86
C ILE A 45 5.76 -9.43 4.77
N SER A 46 6.66 -10.23 4.21
CA SER A 46 7.73 -10.89 4.97
C SER A 46 8.92 -11.24 4.08
N ILE A 47 10.10 -11.34 4.66
CA ILE A 47 11.28 -11.95 4.01
C ILE A 47 11.22 -13.49 4.06
N LEU A 48 10.33 -14.04 4.89
CA LEU A 48 10.07 -15.46 5.00
C LEU A 48 8.88 -15.84 4.12
N PRO A 49 8.89 -17.05 3.52
CA PRO A 49 7.83 -17.50 2.62
C PRO A 49 6.57 -18.01 3.33
N ASP A 50 6.56 -18.05 4.67
CA ASP A 50 5.43 -18.50 5.50
C ASP A 50 4.16 -17.69 5.26
N VAL A 51 4.30 -16.38 4.95
CA VAL A 51 3.16 -15.53 4.57
C VAL A 51 2.41 -16.03 3.33
N LEU A 52 3.05 -16.83 2.48
CA LEU A 52 2.42 -17.34 1.26
C LEU A 52 1.36 -18.40 1.54
N GLU A 53 1.35 -19.04 2.73
CA GLU A 53 0.40 -20.11 3.08
C GLU A 53 -1.06 -19.70 2.92
N LYS A 54 -1.36 -18.42 3.11
CA LYS A 54 -2.72 -17.85 3.00
C LYS A 54 -2.90 -16.96 1.78
N ALA A 55 -1.90 -16.90 0.89
CA ALA A 55 -1.95 -16.06 -0.29
C ALA A 55 -3.00 -16.56 -1.29
N GLN A 56 -3.80 -15.65 -1.81
CA GLN A 56 -4.56 -15.85 -3.05
C GLN A 56 -3.79 -15.35 -4.26
N ARG A 57 -2.98 -14.29 -4.09
CA ARG A 57 -2.04 -13.75 -5.08
C ARG A 57 -0.74 -13.41 -4.38
N CYS A 58 0.36 -13.34 -5.14
CA CYS A 58 1.68 -13.08 -4.59
C CYS A 58 2.44 -12.03 -5.42
N VAL A 59 3.16 -11.14 -4.75
CA VAL A 59 4.21 -10.32 -5.34
C VAL A 59 5.56 -10.74 -4.77
N LEU A 60 6.50 -11.00 -5.65
CA LEU A 60 7.90 -11.21 -5.30
C LEU A 60 8.69 -9.96 -5.61
N MET A 61 9.38 -9.46 -4.60
CA MET A 61 10.17 -8.24 -4.69
C MET A 61 11.63 -8.61 -4.47
N ILE A 62 12.36 -8.80 -5.57
CA ILE A 62 13.76 -9.19 -5.56
C ILE A 62 14.61 -7.92 -5.52
N ARG A 63 15.36 -7.74 -4.44
CA ARG A 63 16.37 -6.69 -4.32
C ARG A 63 17.70 -7.20 -4.86
N TYR A 64 18.35 -6.41 -5.70
CA TYR A 64 19.67 -6.71 -6.22
C TYR A 64 20.51 -5.43 -6.29
N SER A 65 21.81 -5.58 -6.13
CA SER A 65 22.75 -4.47 -6.29
C SER A 65 23.28 -4.43 -7.72
N ILE A 66 23.35 -3.24 -8.30
CA ILE A 66 24.03 -2.98 -9.56
C ILE A 66 25.32 -2.25 -9.20
N LYS A 67 26.48 -2.84 -9.54
CA LYS A 67 27.79 -2.21 -9.36
C LYS A 67 28.36 -1.74 -10.71
N PRO A 68 27.97 -0.55 -11.22
CA PRO A 68 28.77 0.09 -12.25
C PRO A 68 30.09 0.59 -11.65
N VAL A 69 31.09 0.83 -12.49
CA VAL A 69 32.48 1.17 -12.09
C VAL A 69 32.56 2.34 -11.11
N ASN A 70 31.61 3.29 -11.16
CA ASN A 70 31.69 4.54 -10.40
C ASN A 70 30.65 4.69 -9.26
N PHE A 71 29.50 4.01 -9.28
CA PHE A 71 28.42 4.27 -8.31
C PHE A 71 27.49 3.06 -8.08
N PRO A 72 27.69 2.25 -7.02
CA PRO A 72 26.79 1.16 -6.71
C PRO A 72 25.41 1.68 -6.26
N TYR A 73 24.34 1.02 -6.70
CA TYR A 73 22.98 1.29 -6.23
C TYR A 73 22.14 0.01 -6.18
N ASP A 74 21.08 0.03 -5.37
CA ASP A 74 20.11 -1.06 -5.32
C ASP A 74 19.00 -0.85 -6.35
N ALA A 75 18.59 -1.95 -6.97
CA ALA A 75 17.48 -2.05 -7.88
C ALA A 75 16.52 -3.16 -7.44
N PHE A 76 15.31 -3.14 -7.99
CA PHE A 76 14.23 -4.03 -7.60
C PHE A 76 13.60 -4.65 -8.83
N LYS A 77 13.49 -5.98 -8.83
CA LYS A 77 12.71 -6.74 -9.80
C LYS A 77 11.43 -7.24 -9.13
N PHE A 78 10.32 -7.14 -9.85
CA PHE A 78 9.00 -7.54 -9.37
C PHE A 78 8.48 -8.70 -10.21
N TYR A 79 7.91 -9.70 -9.55
CA TYR A 79 7.07 -10.70 -10.22
C TYR A 79 5.70 -10.71 -9.55
N TYR A 80 4.65 -10.75 -10.35
CA TYR A 80 3.29 -10.97 -9.87
C TYR A 80 2.84 -12.38 -10.23
N ILE A 81 2.26 -13.09 -9.27
CA ILE A 81 1.70 -14.43 -9.44
C ILE A 81 0.22 -14.35 -9.09
N ASP A 82 -0.64 -14.63 -10.07
CA ASP A 82 -2.09 -14.56 -9.91
C ASP A 82 -2.68 -15.82 -9.25
N GLU A 83 -3.99 -15.82 -9.02
CA GLU A 83 -4.73 -16.92 -8.40
C GLU A 83 -4.73 -18.21 -9.23
N LYS A 84 -4.37 -18.11 -10.52
CA LYS A 84 -4.21 -19.24 -11.45
C LYS A 84 -2.73 -19.65 -11.57
N TYR A 85 -1.86 -19.10 -10.73
CA TYR A 85 -0.43 -19.33 -10.72
C TYR A 85 0.29 -18.88 -11.99
N GLN A 86 -0.29 -17.95 -12.75
CA GLN A 86 0.38 -17.35 -13.90
C GLN A 86 1.32 -16.24 -13.43
N VAL A 87 2.53 -16.27 -13.96
CA VAL A 87 3.58 -15.30 -13.62
C VAL A 87 3.58 -14.16 -14.63
N ARG A 88 3.67 -12.92 -14.14
CA ARG A 88 3.90 -11.72 -14.93
C ARG A 88 5.20 -11.06 -14.46
N ASP A 89 6.07 -10.69 -15.41
CA ASP A 89 7.25 -9.87 -15.12
C ASP A 89 6.81 -8.41 -14.93
N GLY A 90 7.30 -7.79 -13.86
CA GLY A 90 6.81 -6.51 -13.36
C GLY A 90 5.53 -6.65 -12.55
N LEU A 91 5.21 -5.59 -11.79
CA LEU A 91 3.96 -5.53 -11.04
C LEU A 91 2.92 -4.71 -11.81
N ARG A 92 2.13 -5.41 -12.63
CA ARG A 92 0.91 -4.86 -13.23
C ARG A 92 -0.27 -5.36 -12.40
N LEU A 93 -0.75 -4.52 -11.49
CA LEU A 93 -1.76 -4.90 -10.49
C LEU A 93 -3.11 -5.20 -11.13
N ASP A 94 -3.47 -4.38 -12.10
CA ASP A 94 -4.51 -4.60 -13.10
C ASP A 94 -4.14 -3.78 -14.34
N GLY A 95 -4.83 -3.97 -15.46
CA GLY A 95 -4.45 -3.46 -16.80
C GLY A 95 -3.83 -2.05 -16.87
N TRP A 96 -4.13 -1.14 -15.94
CA TRP A 96 -3.68 0.24 -15.92
C TRP A 96 -2.68 0.63 -14.81
N TYR A 97 -2.48 -0.18 -13.75
CA TYR A 97 -1.63 0.18 -12.61
C TYR A 97 -0.30 -0.57 -12.61
N PHE A 98 0.80 0.19 -12.61
CA PHE A 98 2.16 -0.33 -12.62
C PHE A 98 2.88 0.06 -11.33
N LEU A 99 3.63 -0.90 -10.77
CA LEU A 99 4.63 -0.64 -9.74
C LEU A 99 6.01 -0.99 -10.29
N TYR A 100 6.90 0.00 -10.31
CA TYR A 100 8.29 -0.21 -10.72
C TYR A 100 9.23 0.55 -9.80
N GLY A 101 10.41 -0.04 -9.60
CA GLY A 101 11.50 0.54 -8.84
C GLY A 101 12.46 1.29 -9.78
N ILE A 102 12.63 2.59 -9.63
CA ILE A 102 13.76 3.30 -10.27
C ILE A 102 14.86 3.44 -9.23
N GLY A 103 15.97 2.74 -9.39
CA GLY A 103 17.23 3.02 -8.68
C GLY A 103 18.21 3.66 -9.66
N ALA A 104 18.77 4.81 -9.31
CA ALA A 104 19.86 5.43 -10.08
C ALA A 104 20.91 5.97 -9.11
N ALA A 105 22.18 5.92 -9.51
CA ALA A 105 23.33 6.36 -8.71
C ALA A 105 23.16 7.73 -8.02
N MET A 106 22.42 8.66 -8.62
CA MET A 106 22.21 10.02 -8.12
C MET A 106 20.84 10.27 -7.50
N TYR A 107 19.90 9.32 -7.57
CA TYR A 107 18.52 9.51 -7.14
C TYR A 107 18.12 8.50 -6.07
N ASP A 108 17.28 8.92 -5.13
CA ASP A 108 16.68 7.99 -4.16
C ASP A 108 15.94 6.89 -4.93
N PRO A 109 16.13 5.60 -4.58
CA PRO A 109 15.34 4.56 -5.19
C PRO A 109 13.85 4.84 -4.94
N LEU A 110 13.04 4.84 -5.98
CA LEU A 110 11.61 5.15 -5.90
C LEU A 110 10.78 3.92 -6.21
N LEU A 111 9.80 3.63 -5.37
CA LEU A 111 8.65 2.84 -5.76
C LEU A 111 7.64 3.76 -6.43
N ILE A 112 7.15 3.43 -7.62
CA ILE A 112 6.20 4.30 -8.32
C ILE A 112 4.93 3.53 -8.59
N LEU A 113 3.80 4.00 -8.05
CA LEU A 113 2.47 3.59 -8.48
C LEU A 113 2.04 4.51 -9.62
N SER A 114 1.84 3.94 -10.81
CA SER A 114 1.48 4.71 -12.00
C SER A 114 0.24 4.17 -12.69
N ASN A 115 -0.67 5.05 -13.12
CA ASN A 115 -1.73 4.75 -14.07
C ASN A 115 -1.86 5.92 -15.06
N ASN A 116 -1.40 5.73 -16.31
CA ASN A 116 -1.29 6.71 -17.40
C ASN A 116 -0.79 8.10 -16.96
N ASN A 117 -1.65 8.88 -16.33
CA ASN A 117 -1.44 10.27 -15.92
C ASN A 117 -1.40 10.48 -14.40
N ILE A 118 -1.53 9.43 -13.61
CA ILE A 118 -1.41 9.41 -12.15
C ILE A 118 -0.09 8.77 -11.80
N ARG A 119 0.73 9.47 -11.02
CA ARG A 119 2.04 8.98 -10.57
C ARG A 119 2.25 9.32 -9.10
N CYS A 120 2.20 8.31 -8.24
CA CYS A 120 2.64 8.41 -6.86
C CYS A 120 4.06 7.86 -6.76
N SER A 121 4.98 8.60 -6.13
CA SER A 121 6.36 8.17 -5.95
C SER A 121 6.67 8.06 -4.47
N PHE A 122 7.18 6.91 -4.04
CA PHE A 122 7.54 6.61 -2.66
C PHE A 122 9.06 6.47 -2.56
N PRO A 123 9.77 7.45 -1.96
CA PRO A 123 11.23 7.44 -1.85
C PRO A 123 11.69 6.44 -0.78
N LEU A 124 12.40 5.41 -1.23
CA LEU A 124 12.87 4.30 -0.40
C LEU A 124 14.07 4.64 0.49
N ARG A 125 14.58 5.87 0.45
CA ARG A 125 15.51 6.38 1.48
C ARG A 125 14.78 6.89 2.73
N LYS A 126 13.48 7.19 2.63
CA LYS A 126 12.68 7.76 3.72
C LYS A 126 11.73 6.75 4.37
N MET A 127 11.57 5.58 3.76
CA MET A 127 10.71 4.50 4.23
C MET A 127 11.25 3.16 3.74
N THR A 128 10.90 2.09 4.44
CA THR A 128 11.22 0.73 4.01
C THR A 128 10.45 0.39 2.73
N LEU A 129 10.90 -0.65 2.03
CA LEU A 129 10.23 -1.08 0.80
C LEU A 129 8.84 -1.64 1.10
N GLU A 130 8.69 -2.30 2.25
CA GLU A 130 7.46 -2.81 2.81
C GLU A 130 6.45 -1.68 3.11
N GLU A 131 6.90 -0.60 3.74
CA GLU A 131 6.10 0.61 3.96
C GLU A 131 5.67 1.26 2.64
N ALA A 132 6.61 1.43 1.70
CA ALA A 132 6.33 2.01 0.40
C ALA A 132 5.29 1.17 -0.37
N PHE A 133 5.42 -0.15 -0.34
CA PHE A 133 4.48 -1.06 -1.00
C PHE A 133 3.11 -0.99 -0.34
N SER A 134 3.04 -1.00 0.99
CA SER A 134 1.78 -0.90 1.73
C SER A 134 1.04 0.41 1.41
N ASN A 135 1.78 1.52 1.35
CA ASN A 135 1.25 2.83 0.98
C ASN A 135 0.77 2.89 -0.47
N ALA A 136 1.50 2.27 -1.39
CA ALA A 136 1.12 2.15 -2.79
C ALA A 136 -0.16 1.30 -2.94
N TRP A 137 -0.23 0.16 -2.24
CA TRP A 137 -1.39 -0.73 -2.25
C TRP A 137 -2.63 -0.08 -1.67
N HIS A 138 -2.50 0.62 -0.55
CA HIS A 138 -3.61 1.35 0.05
C HIS A 138 -4.19 2.39 -0.92
N ARG A 139 -3.33 3.21 -1.54
CA ARG A 139 -3.75 4.17 -2.57
C ARG A 139 -4.39 3.47 -3.77
N TYR A 140 -3.82 2.36 -4.24
CA TYR A 140 -4.41 1.54 -5.30
C TYR A 140 -5.84 1.08 -4.95
N LYS A 141 -6.06 0.48 -3.77
CA LYS A 141 -7.40 0.05 -3.34
C LYS A 141 -8.41 1.19 -3.35
N LEU A 142 -7.98 2.40 -3.00
CA LEU A 142 -8.86 3.57 -2.96
C LEU A 142 -9.21 4.12 -4.34
N VAL A 143 -8.36 3.97 -5.35
CA VAL A 143 -8.59 4.58 -6.67
C VAL A 143 -8.96 3.58 -7.78
N ARG A 144 -8.74 2.28 -7.58
CA ARG A 144 -8.88 1.26 -8.64
C ARG A 144 -10.28 1.14 -9.25
N ASP A 145 -11.31 1.44 -8.46
CA ASP A 145 -12.71 1.32 -8.87
C ASP A 145 -13.26 2.59 -9.54
N PHE A 146 -12.43 3.64 -9.65
CA PHE A 146 -12.80 4.90 -10.27
C PHE A 146 -12.29 4.99 -11.71
N SER A 147 -13.18 5.39 -12.63
CA SER A 147 -12.85 5.57 -14.04
C SER A 147 -12.35 6.98 -14.39
N SER A 148 -12.60 7.98 -13.53
CA SER A 148 -12.19 9.37 -13.74
C SER A 148 -10.78 9.63 -13.21
N GLU A 149 -9.87 9.96 -14.12
CA GLU A 149 -8.49 10.34 -13.80
C GLU A 149 -8.42 11.55 -12.85
N GLU A 150 -9.24 12.57 -13.08
CA GLU A 150 -9.29 13.79 -12.27
C GLU A 150 -9.74 13.49 -10.84
N MET A 151 -10.70 12.58 -10.69
CA MET A 151 -11.18 12.10 -9.40
C MET A 151 -10.07 11.34 -8.67
N CYS A 152 -9.39 10.41 -9.34
CA CYS A 152 -8.28 9.66 -8.76
C CYS A 152 -7.11 10.58 -8.36
N LYS A 153 -6.77 11.58 -9.18
CA LYS A 153 -5.76 12.62 -8.84
C LYS A 153 -6.16 13.41 -7.60
N SER A 154 -7.44 13.77 -7.48
CA SER A 154 -7.95 14.54 -6.35
C SER A 154 -7.92 13.73 -5.06
N ILE A 155 -8.32 12.45 -5.11
CA ILE A 155 -8.26 11.50 -3.99
C ILE A 155 -6.81 11.32 -3.53
N ILE A 156 -5.88 11.04 -4.45
CA ILE A 156 -4.46 10.88 -4.12
C ILE A 156 -3.87 12.16 -3.52
N LYS A 157 -4.12 13.31 -4.14
CA LYS A 157 -3.65 14.60 -3.63
C LYS A 157 -4.18 14.86 -2.23
N TYR A 158 -5.45 14.54 -1.98
CA TYR A 158 -6.06 14.66 -0.66
C TYR A 158 -5.33 13.78 0.36
N ILE A 159 -5.10 12.49 0.06
CA ILE A 159 -4.39 11.55 0.94
C ILE A 159 -2.97 12.03 1.23
N ASP A 160 -2.22 12.43 0.19
CA ASP A 160 -0.84 12.91 0.34
C ASP A 160 -0.76 14.20 1.19
N THR A 161 -1.83 14.99 1.21
CA THR A 161 -1.96 16.14 2.12
C THR A 161 -2.58 15.79 3.49
N SER A 162 -3.26 14.64 3.61
CA SER A 162 -3.96 14.19 4.81
C SER A 162 -3.15 13.25 5.70
N ASP A 163 -1.93 12.85 5.32
CA ASP A 163 -0.99 12.15 6.22
C ASP A 163 -0.64 12.97 7.49
N LYS A 164 -0.97 14.28 7.53
CA LYS A 164 -0.95 15.10 8.74
C LYS A 164 -2.26 15.14 9.53
N ASN A 165 -3.39 14.67 8.98
CA ASN A 165 -4.74 14.99 9.44
C ASN A 165 -5.65 13.79 9.73
N GLU A 166 -5.27 12.55 9.46
CA GLU A 166 -6.18 11.40 9.69
C GLU A 166 -6.53 11.23 11.18
N LYS A 167 -5.55 11.42 12.07
CA LYS A 167 -5.77 11.41 13.53
C LYS A 167 -6.64 12.59 13.99
N LEU A 168 -6.40 13.79 13.45
CA LEU A 168 -7.20 14.98 13.73
C LEU A 168 -8.62 14.89 13.17
N LEU A 169 -8.82 14.22 12.04
CA LEU A 169 -10.14 14.00 11.45
C LEU A 169 -10.95 13.01 12.29
N LYS A 170 -10.32 11.93 12.77
CA LYS A 170 -10.95 11.00 13.70
C LYS A 170 -11.33 11.69 15.01
N GLU A 171 -10.42 12.45 15.60
CA GLU A 171 -10.70 13.26 16.81
C GLU A 171 -11.81 14.30 16.56
N ASN A 172 -11.84 14.95 15.39
CA ASN A 172 -12.88 15.94 15.06
C ASN A 172 -14.27 15.30 14.88
N LEU A 173 -14.34 14.12 14.24
CA LEU A 173 -15.58 13.36 14.08
C LEU A 173 -16.10 12.84 15.43
N GLU A 174 -15.21 12.36 16.29
CA GLU A 174 -15.56 11.95 17.66
C GLU A 174 -16.08 13.13 18.50
N LEU A 175 -15.45 14.31 18.41
CA LEU A 175 -15.90 15.53 19.10
C LEU A 175 -17.27 16.01 18.59
N LYS A 176 -17.50 15.99 17.28
CA LYS A 176 -18.80 16.37 16.69
C LYS A 176 -19.93 15.45 17.15
N LEU A 177 -19.67 14.14 17.17
CA LEU A 177 -20.64 13.16 17.66
C LEU A 177 -20.95 13.41 19.14
N LYS A 178 -19.93 13.61 19.97
CA LYS A 178 -20.09 13.87 21.40
C LYS A 178 -20.88 15.16 21.66
N ASN A 179 -20.62 16.24 20.93
CA ASN A 179 -21.38 17.47 21.03
C ASN A 179 -22.85 17.28 20.66
N SER A 180 -23.14 16.54 19.59
CA SER A 180 -24.53 16.27 19.18
C SER A 180 -25.31 15.50 20.25
N ILE A 181 -24.68 14.53 20.91
CA ILE A 181 -25.29 13.80 22.03
C ILE A 181 -25.57 14.75 23.20
N LEU A 182 -24.60 15.57 23.59
CA LEU A 182 -24.75 16.53 24.69
C LEU A 182 -25.85 17.58 24.41
N GLU A 183 -25.97 18.05 23.16
CA GLU A 183 -27.05 18.97 22.77
C GLU A 183 -28.42 18.31 22.86
N SER A 184 -28.53 17.05 22.44
CA SER A 184 -29.76 16.26 22.56
C SER A 184 -30.15 16.08 24.03
N GLU A 185 -29.20 15.67 24.89
CA GLU A 185 -29.43 15.51 26.33
C GLU A 185 -29.87 16.84 26.97
N ARG A 186 -29.17 17.95 26.67
CA ARG A 186 -29.53 19.28 27.19
C ARG A 186 -30.96 19.65 26.82
N ASN A 187 -31.38 19.41 25.58
CA ASN A 187 -32.73 19.73 25.13
C ASN A 187 -33.78 18.86 25.84
N GLN A 188 -33.50 17.57 26.05
CA GLN A 188 -34.38 16.69 26.83
C GLN A 188 -34.53 17.16 28.28
N TYR A 189 -33.43 17.51 28.96
CA TYR A 189 -33.49 18.03 30.33
C TYR A 189 -34.25 19.35 30.42
N LYS A 190 -34.07 20.24 29.43
CA LYS A 190 -34.81 21.50 29.37
C LYS A 190 -36.31 21.25 29.22
N ASP A 191 -36.72 20.38 28.30
CA ASP A 191 -38.12 20.02 28.12
C ASP A 191 -38.74 19.41 29.40
N MET A 192 -37.98 18.59 30.13
CA MET A 192 -38.42 18.06 31.42
C MET A 192 -38.59 19.16 32.47
N LEU A 193 -37.66 20.10 32.57
CA LEU A 193 -37.74 21.23 33.50
C LEU A 193 -38.91 22.16 33.16
N ASP A 194 -39.15 22.42 31.89
CA ASP A 194 -40.27 23.23 31.42
C ASP A 194 -41.62 22.56 31.77
N LYS A 195 -41.72 21.24 31.56
CA LYS A 195 -42.90 20.44 31.99
C LYS A 195 -43.11 20.47 33.50
N LEU A 196 -42.05 20.28 34.29
CA LEU A 196 -42.13 20.36 35.76
C LEU A 196 -42.55 21.77 36.23
N SER A 197 -41.99 22.80 35.62
CA SER A 197 -42.33 24.20 35.93
C SER A 197 -43.78 24.52 35.58
N ALA A 198 -44.28 24.00 34.46
CA ALA A 198 -45.68 24.14 34.08
C ALA A 198 -46.62 23.43 35.07
N LEU A 199 -46.26 22.22 35.52
CA LEU A 199 -47.02 21.47 36.53
C LEU A 199 -47.03 22.19 37.90
N LEU A 200 -45.92 22.80 38.30
CA LEU A 200 -45.83 23.57 39.54
C LEU A 200 -46.63 24.88 39.48
N LYS A 201 -46.77 25.49 38.30
CA LYS A 201 -47.60 26.70 38.08
C LYS A 201 -49.09 26.43 37.94
N GLN A 202 -49.49 25.16 37.79
CA GLN A 202 -50.89 24.72 37.71
C GLN A 202 -51.47 24.30 39.07
N LYS A 203 -50.72 24.48 40.16
CA LYS A 203 -51.22 24.47 41.55
C LYS A 203 -51.40 25.90 42.04
#